data_AF-A0AAW4CLX8-F1
#
_entry.id   AF-A0AAW4CLX8-F1
#
_cell.length_a   1.000
_cell.length_b   1.000
_cell.length_c   1.000
_cell.angle_alpha   90.00
_cell.angle_beta   90.00
_cell.angle_gamma   90.00
#
_symmetry.space_group_name_H-M   'P 1'
#
loop_
_entity.id
_entity.type
_entity.pdbx_description
1 polymer ?
#
loop_
_entity_poly.entity_id
_entity_poly.type
_entity_poly.pdbx_seq_one_letter_code
_entity_poly.pdbx_strand_id
1 'polypeptide(L)'
;AHCDVILNPLDARCPQWSLFDECRSEGEFWAAADALVPHDGGGEAQFWVIAARALFVQFCLKLVAEGRATNDALARELMTADLSRVHAMMRGTIADPLTAPEAARMAESIRAVFNVNAKALKLLPTAGPRFSVRQWIEDGADSARSEGSILFIAARYVDMSVCAQLLTLWLDTAMNTLMTMPRTRDLKCWFFVDELGALH
;
A
#
# COMPACT_ATOMS: atom_id res chain seq x y z
N ALA A 1 9.68 -19.61 -17.51
CA ALA A 1 10.47 -18.38 -17.40
C ALA A 1 9.75 -17.35 -16.55
N HIS A 2 10.00 -17.36 -15.24
CA HIS A 2 9.81 -16.18 -14.42
C HIS A 2 10.85 -15.16 -14.90
N CYS A 3 10.42 -14.16 -15.67
CA CYS A 3 11.28 -13.06 -16.08
C CYS A 3 11.42 -12.05 -14.93
N ASP A 4 12.53 -11.32 -14.92
CA ASP A 4 12.75 -10.21 -13.99
C ASP A 4 11.64 -9.15 -14.12
N VAL A 5 11.27 -8.54 -13.00
CA VAL A 5 10.19 -7.56 -12.91
C VAL A 5 10.72 -6.25 -12.34
N ILE A 6 10.23 -5.12 -12.87
CA ILE A 6 10.50 -3.78 -12.33
C ILE A 6 9.23 -3.17 -11.76
N LEU A 7 9.30 -2.74 -10.50
CA LEU A 7 8.29 -1.91 -9.84
C LEU A 7 8.80 -0.49 -9.72
N ASN A 8 8.29 0.36 -10.59
CA ASN A 8 8.53 1.79 -10.61
C ASN A 8 7.30 2.45 -11.26
N PRO A 9 6.47 3.20 -10.53
CA PRO A 9 5.22 3.72 -11.07
C PRO A 9 5.41 4.66 -12.28
N LEU A 10 6.63 5.18 -12.49
CA LEU A 10 6.96 6.09 -13.59
C LEU A 10 7.76 5.40 -14.72
N ASP A 11 7.99 4.08 -14.65
CA ASP A 11 8.62 3.30 -15.72
C ASP A 11 7.55 2.60 -16.58
N ALA A 12 7.71 2.67 -17.91
CA ALA A 12 6.77 2.09 -18.86
C ALA A 12 6.65 0.56 -18.76
N ARG A 13 7.62 -0.12 -18.15
CA ARG A 13 7.65 -1.57 -17.95
C ARG A 13 6.97 -2.00 -16.66
N CYS A 14 6.57 -1.06 -15.81
CA CYS A 14 5.92 -1.38 -14.55
C CYS A 14 4.61 -2.15 -14.82
N PRO A 15 4.42 -3.33 -14.21
CA PRO A 15 3.18 -4.05 -14.33
C PRO A 15 2.05 -3.32 -13.59
N GLN A 16 0.82 -3.73 -13.86
CA GLN A 16 -0.32 -3.33 -13.05
C GLN A 16 -0.21 -3.99 -11.68
N TRP A 17 -0.25 -3.17 -10.63
CA TRP A 17 -0.20 -3.60 -9.24
C TRP A 17 -1.43 -3.08 -8.49
N SER A 18 -1.97 -3.90 -7.59
CA SER A 18 -3.12 -3.52 -6.75
C SER A 18 -2.83 -3.86 -5.30
N LEU A 19 -3.13 -2.93 -4.39
CA LEU A 19 -3.06 -3.17 -2.95
C LEU A 19 -3.92 -4.38 -2.55
N PHE A 20 -5.07 -4.52 -3.22
CA PHE A 20 -6.03 -5.58 -2.97
C PHE A 20 -5.58 -6.96 -3.47
N ASP A 21 -4.52 -7.04 -4.30
CA ASP A 21 -3.90 -8.32 -4.65
C ASP A 21 -2.90 -8.77 -3.59
N GLU A 22 -2.43 -7.86 -2.73
CA GLU A 22 -1.44 -8.15 -1.70
C GLU A 22 -2.04 -8.41 -0.32
N CYS A 23 -3.13 -7.71 0.04
CA CYS A 23 -3.75 -7.80 1.36
C CYS A 23 -4.94 -8.76 1.35
N ARG A 24 -4.84 -9.85 2.13
CA ARG A 24 -5.85 -10.89 2.36
C ARG A 24 -6.60 -10.72 3.70
N SER A 25 -6.10 -9.89 4.61
CA SER A 25 -6.71 -9.66 5.93
C SER A 25 -6.64 -8.20 6.39
N GLU A 26 -7.43 -7.84 7.39
CA GLU A 26 -7.39 -6.51 8.01
C GLU A 26 -5.99 -6.15 8.53
N GLY A 27 -5.29 -7.10 9.16
CA GLY A 27 -3.93 -6.86 9.67
C GLY A 27 -2.93 -6.49 8.57
N GLU A 28 -3.10 -7.04 7.37
CA GLU A 28 -2.24 -6.71 6.23
C GLU A 28 -2.58 -5.36 5.62
N PHE A 29 -3.85 -4.92 5.68
CA PHE A 29 -4.20 -3.53 5.35
C PHE A 29 -3.61 -2.56 6.36
N TRP A 30 -3.54 -2.91 7.65
CA TRP A 30 -2.85 -2.09 8.66
C TRP A 30 -1.35 -2.01 8.39
N ALA A 31 -0.69 -3.13 8.08
CA ALA A 31 0.73 -3.12 7.70
C ALA A 31 1.00 -2.25 6.46
N ALA A 32 0.12 -2.33 5.45
CA ALA A 32 0.20 -1.46 4.28
C ALA A 32 -0.03 0.03 4.63
N ALA A 33 -0.92 0.33 5.57
CA ALA A 33 -1.18 1.69 6.04
C ALA A 33 0.03 2.27 6.77
N ASP A 34 0.71 1.45 7.58
CA ASP A 34 1.93 1.83 8.31
C ASP A 34 3.07 2.20 7.35
N ALA A 35 3.24 1.42 6.29
CA ALA A 35 4.23 1.66 5.24
C ALA A 35 3.88 2.90 4.38
N LEU A 36 2.59 3.10 4.08
CA LEU A 36 2.16 4.23 3.25
C LEU A 36 2.21 5.56 3.99
N VAL A 37 1.79 5.60 5.25
CA VAL A 37 1.70 6.83 6.06
C VAL A 37 2.67 6.67 7.23
N PRO A 38 3.94 7.06 7.11
CA PRO A 38 4.95 6.81 8.12
C PRO A 38 4.72 7.67 9.37
N HIS A 39 5.37 7.26 10.46
CA HIS A 39 5.30 7.95 11.73
C HIS A 39 6.12 9.25 11.70
N ASP A 40 5.60 10.32 12.28
CA ASP A 40 6.13 11.68 12.20
C ASP A 40 6.83 12.16 13.49
N GLY A 41 7.32 11.23 14.31
CA GLY A 41 8.20 11.56 15.45
C GLY A 41 7.50 12.00 16.74
N GLY A 42 6.18 11.87 16.87
CA GLY A 42 5.43 12.05 18.12
C GLY A 42 4.56 13.31 18.21
N GLY A 43 3.78 13.44 19.29
CA GLY A 43 2.92 14.61 19.56
C GLY A 43 1.53 14.56 18.91
N GLU A 44 0.89 15.71 18.70
CA GLU A 44 -0.44 15.78 18.05
C GLU A 44 -0.44 15.25 16.61
N ALA A 45 0.71 15.32 15.94
CA ALA A 45 0.94 14.80 14.59
C ALA A 45 0.57 13.30 14.48
N GLN A 46 0.81 12.55 15.56
CA GLN A 46 0.47 11.13 15.72
C GLN A 46 -1.00 10.82 15.57
N PHE A 47 -1.86 11.68 16.12
CA PHE A 47 -3.29 11.46 16.04
C PHE A 47 -3.74 11.46 14.57
N TRP A 48 -3.23 12.41 13.78
CA TRP A 48 -3.58 12.52 12.36
C TRP A 48 -3.08 11.32 11.55
N VAL A 49 -1.87 10.84 11.83
CA VAL A 49 -1.30 9.65 11.18
C VAL A 49 -2.13 8.40 11.52
N ILE A 50 -2.40 8.15 12.80
CA ILE A 50 -3.17 6.97 13.24
C ILE A 50 -4.60 7.03 12.66
N ALA A 51 -5.24 8.19 12.70
CA ALA A 51 -6.57 8.37 12.13
C ALA A 51 -6.59 8.19 10.61
N ALA A 52 -5.55 8.63 9.90
CA ALA A 52 -5.43 8.44 8.45
C ALA A 52 -5.29 6.97 8.08
N ARG A 53 -4.47 6.22 8.83
CA ARG A 53 -4.32 4.76 8.68
C ARG A 53 -5.64 4.04 8.96
N ALA A 54 -6.32 4.38 10.06
CA ALA A 54 -7.62 3.80 10.42
C ALA A 54 -8.66 4.03 9.33
N LEU A 55 -8.76 5.28 8.84
CA LEU A 55 -9.69 5.65 7.78
C LEU A 55 -9.41 4.84 6.51
N PHE A 56 -8.14 4.76 6.09
CA PHE A 56 -7.73 3.97 4.93
C PHE A 56 -8.12 2.49 5.06
N VAL A 57 -7.84 1.84 6.19
CA VAL A 57 -8.18 0.43 6.39
C VAL A 57 -9.69 0.22 6.31
N GLN A 58 -10.49 1.08 6.94
CA GLN A 58 -11.96 0.97 6.86
C GLN A 58 -12.49 1.12 5.43
N PHE A 59 -11.89 2.01 4.63
CA PHE A 59 -12.21 2.11 3.19
C PHE A 59 -11.85 0.84 2.43
N CYS A 60 -10.66 0.28 2.65
CA CYS A 60 -10.24 -0.96 2.02
C CYS A 60 -11.20 -2.11 2.34
N LEU A 61 -11.54 -2.31 3.62
CA LEU A 61 -12.50 -3.33 4.05
C LEU A 61 -13.88 -3.13 3.43
N LYS A 62 -14.36 -1.89 3.38
CA LYS A 62 -15.65 -1.55 2.77
C LYS A 62 -15.68 -1.87 1.28
N LEU A 63 -14.63 -1.48 0.55
CA LEU A 63 -14.52 -1.75 -0.89
C LEU A 63 -14.41 -3.25 -1.19
N VAL A 64 -13.73 -4.02 -0.35
CA VAL A 64 -13.71 -5.48 -0.43
C VAL A 64 -15.10 -6.06 -0.23
N ALA A 65 -15.82 -5.64 0.82
CA ALA A 65 -17.17 -6.10 1.11
C ALA A 65 -18.18 -5.76 0.00
N GLU A 66 -17.98 -4.64 -0.70
CA GLU A 66 -18.81 -4.21 -1.84
C GLU A 66 -18.39 -4.83 -3.18
N GLY A 67 -17.31 -5.63 -3.23
CA GLY A 67 -16.80 -6.20 -4.48
C GLY A 67 -16.16 -5.18 -5.43
N ARG A 68 -15.69 -4.05 -4.88
CA ARG A 68 -15.12 -2.88 -5.61
C ARG A 68 -13.64 -2.66 -5.29
N ALA A 69 -12.95 -3.71 -4.83
CA ALA A 69 -11.57 -3.72 -4.35
C ALA A 69 -10.53 -3.38 -5.45
N THR A 70 -10.39 -2.10 -5.77
CA THR A 70 -9.43 -1.59 -6.76
C THR A 70 -8.77 -0.30 -6.28
N ASN A 71 -7.51 -0.08 -6.68
CA ASN A 71 -6.80 1.15 -6.35
C ASN A 71 -7.53 2.41 -6.85
N ASP A 72 -8.17 2.34 -8.02
CA ASP A 72 -8.97 3.44 -8.57
C ASP A 72 -10.22 3.72 -7.71
N ALA A 73 -10.96 2.70 -7.28
CA ALA A 73 -12.09 2.90 -6.38
C ALA A 73 -11.65 3.50 -5.04
N LEU A 74 -10.53 3.03 -4.48
CA LEU A 74 -9.94 3.60 -3.27
C LEU A 74 -9.56 5.07 -3.46
N ALA A 75 -8.86 5.40 -4.54
CA ALA A 75 -8.48 6.77 -4.85
C ALA A 75 -9.71 7.66 -5.03
N ARG A 76 -10.76 7.17 -5.69
CA ARG A 76 -12.01 7.90 -5.90
C ARG A 76 -12.72 8.19 -4.57
N GLU A 77 -12.97 7.15 -3.79
CA GLU A 77 -13.82 7.23 -2.60
C GLU A 77 -13.12 7.87 -1.40
N LEU A 78 -11.84 7.60 -1.17
CA LEU A 78 -11.09 8.18 -0.05
C LEU A 78 -10.45 9.52 -0.41
N MET A 79 -9.77 9.61 -1.56
CA MET A 79 -8.91 10.76 -1.86
C MET A 79 -9.64 11.92 -2.53
N THR A 80 -10.75 11.67 -3.24
CA THR A 80 -11.41 12.70 -4.08
C THR A 80 -12.89 12.92 -3.82
N ALA A 81 -13.60 11.97 -3.21
CA ALA A 81 -15.03 12.13 -2.93
C ALA A 81 -15.30 13.30 -1.97
N ASP A 82 -16.51 13.83 -2.00
CA ASP A 82 -16.93 14.80 -1.00
C ASP A 82 -17.05 14.14 0.40
N LEU A 83 -17.00 14.96 1.45
CA LEU A 83 -17.06 14.47 2.82
C LEU A 83 -18.37 13.73 3.12
N SER A 84 -19.49 14.11 2.50
CA SER A 84 -20.78 13.45 2.74
C SER A 84 -20.77 12.00 2.24
N ARG A 85 -20.12 11.75 1.10
CA ARG A 85 -19.89 10.42 0.54
C ARG A 85 -18.94 9.61 1.41
N VAL A 86 -17.84 10.22 1.86
CA VAL A 86 -16.88 9.60 2.77
C VAL A 86 -17.57 9.14 4.06
N HIS A 87 -18.33 10.03 4.69
CA HIS A 87 -19.09 9.73 5.89
C HIS A 87 -20.11 8.63 5.65
N ALA A 88 -20.87 8.70 4.55
CA ALA A 88 -21.88 7.70 4.22
C ALA A 88 -21.29 6.28 4.10
N MET A 89 -20.05 6.14 3.60
CA MET A 89 -19.34 4.85 3.54
C MET A 89 -18.84 4.37 4.91
N MET A 90 -18.45 5.29 5.78
CA MET A 90 -17.89 5.00 7.11
C MET A 90 -18.97 4.77 8.18
N ARG A 91 -20.24 5.02 7.89
CA ARG A 91 -21.35 4.77 8.82
C ARG A 91 -21.33 3.36 9.41
N GLY A 92 -21.40 3.29 10.74
CA GLY A 92 -21.37 2.04 11.50
C GLY A 92 -19.99 1.40 11.64
N THR A 93 -18.93 2.08 11.21
CA THR A 93 -17.54 1.66 11.44
C THR A 93 -16.90 2.46 12.58
N ILE A 94 -15.71 2.07 13.00
CA ILE A 94 -14.91 2.84 13.96
C ILE A 94 -14.51 4.23 13.45
N ALA A 95 -14.55 4.46 12.13
CA ALA A 95 -14.25 5.75 11.51
C ALA A 95 -15.49 6.66 11.33
N ASP A 96 -16.68 6.21 11.76
CA ASP A 96 -17.91 7.01 11.68
C ASP A 96 -17.79 8.35 12.40
N PRO A 97 -17.34 8.44 13.68
CA PRO A 97 -17.21 9.71 14.37
C PRO A 97 -16.12 10.61 13.78
N LEU A 98 -15.11 10.01 13.13
CA LEU A 98 -13.99 10.74 12.52
C LEU A 98 -14.40 11.47 11.24
N THR A 99 -15.51 11.07 10.64
CA THR A 99 -16.01 11.58 9.35
C THR A 99 -17.34 12.32 9.48
N ALA A 100 -17.87 12.46 10.70
CA ALA A 100 -19.14 13.13 10.97
C ALA A 100 -19.14 14.59 10.46
N PRO A 101 -20.28 15.12 9.98
CA PRO A 101 -20.38 16.50 9.50
C PRO A 101 -19.90 17.55 10.52
N GLU A 102 -20.15 17.32 11.80
CA GLU A 102 -19.70 18.16 12.91
C GLU A 102 -18.17 18.18 13.05
N ALA A 103 -17.51 17.13 12.57
CA ALA A 103 -16.06 16.97 12.58
C ALA A 103 -15.43 17.22 11.19
N ALA A 104 -16.09 17.95 10.29
CA ALA A 104 -15.65 18.11 8.91
C ALA A 104 -14.21 18.59 8.73
N ARG A 105 -13.76 19.56 9.54
CA ARG A 105 -12.35 20.04 9.49
C ARG A 105 -11.36 18.95 9.89
N MET A 106 -11.72 18.14 10.88
CA MET A 106 -10.90 17.01 11.34
C MET A 106 -10.79 15.96 10.25
N ALA A 107 -11.92 15.60 9.64
CA ALA A 107 -11.97 14.63 8.55
C ALA A 107 -11.13 15.05 7.33
N GLU A 108 -11.22 16.31 6.92
CA GLU A 108 -10.41 16.85 5.83
C GLU A 108 -8.91 16.86 6.17
N SER A 109 -8.53 17.19 7.42
CA SER A 109 -7.12 17.09 7.86
C SER A 109 -6.60 15.66 7.81
N ILE A 110 -7.39 14.68 8.28
CA ILE A 110 -7.03 13.25 8.22
C ILE A 110 -6.83 12.80 6.77
N ARG A 111 -7.74 13.19 5.86
CA ARG A 111 -7.64 12.88 4.43
C ARG A 111 -6.44 13.57 3.79
N ALA A 112 -6.10 14.79 4.18
CA ALA A 112 -4.94 15.50 3.68
C ALA A 112 -3.64 14.76 4.02
N VAL A 113 -3.51 14.25 5.26
CA VAL A 113 -2.36 13.43 5.68
C VAL A 113 -2.24 12.18 4.80
N PHE A 114 -3.34 11.47 4.57
CA PHE A 114 -3.32 10.31 3.67
C PHE A 114 -2.94 10.70 2.24
N ASN A 115 -3.54 11.75 1.68
CA ASN A 115 -3.34 12.16 0.30
C ASN A 115 -1.90 12.58 -0.02
N VAL A 116 -1.21 13.25 0.92
CA VAL A 116 0.19 13.65 0.75
C VAL A 116 1.11 12.43 0.62
N ASN A 117 0.81 11.38 1.38
CA ASN A 117 1.62 10.18 1.47
C ASN A 117 1.29 9.14 0.38
N ALA A 118 0.00 8.95 0.09
CA ALA A 118 -0.48 7.93 -0.84
C ALA A 118 -0.60 8.40 -2.30
N LYS A 119 -0.07 9.58 -2.65
CA LYS A 119 -0.13 10.16 -4.01
C LYS A 119 0.45 9.22 -5.09
N ALA A 120 1.45 8.40 -4.75
CA ALA A 120 2.04 7.45 -5.67
C ALA A 120 1.08 6.34 -6.13
N LEU A 121 0.04 6.03 -5.35
CA LEU A 121 -0.99 5.05 -5.76
C LEU A 121 -1.72 5.49 -7.03
N LYS A 122 -1.85 6.80 -7.27
CA LYS A 122 -2.47 7.36 -8.48
C LYS A 122 -1.56 7.32 -9.71
N LEU A 123 -0.26 7.07 -9.52
CA LEU A 123 0.73 6.98 -10.60
C LEU A 123 0.86 5.54 -11.13
N LEU A 124 0.30 4.56 -10.44
CA LEU A 124 0.36 3.17 -10.84
C LEU A 124 -0.30 2.94 -12.21
N PRO A 125 0.29 2.08 -13.06
CA PRO A 125 -0.33 1.67 -14.31
C PRO A 125 -1.72 1.05 -14.08
N THR A 126 -2.71 1.50 -14.85
CA THR A 126 -4.08 0.97 -14.80
C THR A 126 -4.34 -0.15 -15.83
N ALA A 127 -3.35 -0.44 -16.67
CA ALA A 127 -3.41 -1.45 -17.72
C ALA A 127 -2.05 -2.15 -17.85
N GLY A 128 -2.07 -3.38 -18.36
CA GLY A 128 -0.88 -4.22 -18.50
C GLY A 128 -1.03 -5.55 -17.78
N PRO A 129 0.04 -6.36 -17.73
CA PRO A 129 0.04 -7.59 -16.95
C PRO A 129 -0.11 -7.27 -15.46
N ARG A 130 -0.95 -8.04 -14.76
CA ARG A 130 -1.08 -7.93 -13.31
C ARG A 130 0.11 -8.59 -12.63
N PHE A 131 0.59 -7.98 -11.55
CA PHE A 131 1.67 -8.50 -10.74
C PHE A 131 1.33 -8.38 -9.25
N SER A 132 1.59 -9.45 -8.50
CA SER A 132 1.53 -9.46 -7.05
C SER A 132 2.91 -9.80 -6.48
N VAL A 133 3.42 -8.91 -5.63
CA VAL A 133 4.66 -9.09 -4.88
C VAL A 133 4.53 -10.31 -3.95
N ARG A 134 3.39 -10.44 -3.27
CA ARG A 134 3.11 -11.60 -2.43
C ARG A 134 3.23 -12.89 -3.23
N GLN A 135 2.49 -12.98 -4.32
CA GLN A 135 2.46 -14.19 -5.13
C GLN A 135 3.87 -14.50 -5.68
N TRP A 136 4.61 -13.48 -6.11
CA TRP A 136 5.98 -13.64 -6.56
C TRP A 136 6.91 -14.20 -5.48
N ILE A 137 6.78 -13.76 -4.21
CA ILE A 137 7.53 -14.33 -3.08
C ILE A 137 7.07 -15.76 -2.77
N GLU A 138 5.76 -16.01 -2.76
CA GLU A 138 5.18 -17.33 -2.49
C GLU A 138 5.65 -18.37 -3.53
N ASP A 139 5.62 -18.01 -4.82
CA ASP A 139 6.05 -18.84 -5.94
C ASP A 139 7.58 -19.01 -5.96
N GLY A 140 8.34 -17.95 -5.70
CA GLY A 140 9.80 -17.99 -5.69
C GLY A 140 10.39 -18.87 -4.58
N ALA A 141 9.70 -18.98 -3.46
CA ALA A 141 10.08 -19.85 -2.35
C ALA A 141 9.71 -21.33 -2.55
N ASP A 142 8.90 -21.66 -3.57
CA ASP A 142 8.65 -23.04 -3.98
C ASP A 142 9.77 -23.50 -4.93
N SER A 143 10.77 -24.18 -4.37
CA SER A 143 11.96 -24.66 -5.08
C SER A 143 11.67 -25.64 -6.21
N ALA A 144 10.46 -26.25 -6.24
CA ALA A 144 10.04 -27.12 -7.32
C ALA A 144 9.50 -26.37 -8.55
N ARG A 145 9.16 -25.07 -8.41
CA ARG A 145 8.45 -24.29 -9.43
C ARG A 145 9.24 -23.11 -10.01
N SER A 146 10.37 -22.74 -9.42
CA SER A 146 11.02 -21.45 -9.68
C SER A 146 12.33 -21.58 -10.46
N GLU A 147 12.34 -21.05 -11.70
CA GLU A 147 13.55 -20.51 -12.31
C GLU A 147 13.82 -19.16 -11.63
N GLY A 148 15.04 -18.92 -11.12
CA GLY A 148 15.35 -17.70 -10.36
C GLY A 148 15.00 -16.41 -11.12
N SER A 149 14.49 -15.41 -10.39
CA SER A 149 14.13 -14.09 -10.94
C SER A 149 14.46 -12.98 -9.95
N ILE A 150 14.55 -11.74 -10.45
CA ILE A 150 14.83 -10.54 -9.66
C ILE A 150 13.65 -9.57 -9.73
N LEU A 151 13.22 -9.09 -8.56
CA LEU A 151 12.29 -7.97 -8.44
C LEU A 151 13.07 -6.67 -8.19
N PHE A 152 13.08 -5.79 -9.17
CA PHE A 152 13.69 -4.46 -9.09
C PHE A 152 12.68 -3.45 -8.56
N ILE A 153 12.80 -3.05 -7.30
CA ILE A 153 12.08 -1.90 -6.75
C ILE A 153 12.96 -0.67 -6.97
N ALA A 154 12.53 0.24 -7.84
CA ALA A 154 13.38 1.34 -8.29
C ALA A 154 12.60 2.64 -8.46
N ALA A 155 13.31 3.76 -8.30
CA ALA A 155 12.86 5.08 -8.67
C ALA A 155 14.06 5.94 -9.09
N ARG A 156 13.83 7.00 -9.85
CA ARG A 156 14.87 8.02 -10.05
C ARG A 156 14.99 8.84 -8.78
N TYR A 157 16.19 9.33 -8.48
CA TYR A 157 16.42 10.17 -7.29
C TYR A 157 15.46 11.36 -7.18
N VAL A 158 15.17 12.03 -8.31
CA VAL A 158 14.24 13.16 -8.38
C VAL A 158 12.78 12.79 -8.06
N ASP A 159 12.41 11.52 -8.23
CA ASP A 159 11.05 11.02 -7.99
C ASP A 159 10.88 10.43 -6.58
N MET A 160 11.96 10.33 -5.78
CA MET A 160 11.93 9.72 -4.45
C MET A 160 10.94 10.42 -3.51
N SER A 161 10.87 11.75 -3.56
CA SER A 161 9.90 12.55 -2.78
C SER A 161 8.43 12.19 -3.07
N VAL A 162 8.18 11.49 -4.17
CA VAL A 162 6.85 11.02 -4.56
C VAL A 162 6.68 9.53 -4.34
N CYS A 163 7.68 8.73 -4.68
CA CYS A 163 7.55 7.29 -4.74
C CYS A 163 7.96 6.58 -3.43
N ALA A 164 8.72 7.23 -2.54
CA ALA A 164 9.33 6.58 -1.36
C ALA A 164 8.34 5.69 -0.59
N GLN A 165 7.15 6.19 -0.24
CA GLN A 165 6.15 5.40 0.50
C GLN A 165 5.64 4.17 -0.25
N LEU A 166 5.58 4.22 -1.58
CA LEU A 166 5.19 3.06 -2.40
C LEU A 166 6.34 2.05 -2.50
N LEU A 167 7.60 2.51 -2.59
CA LEU A 167 8.77 1.64 -2.55
C LEU A 167 8.84 0.91 -1.20
N THR A 168 8.64 1.64 -0.10
CA THR A 168 8.54 1.09 1.26
C THR A 168 7.40 0.07 1.34
N LEU A 169 6.22 0.39 0.82
CA LEU A 169 5.09 -0.54 0.78
C LEU A 169 5.41 -1.85 0.04
N TRP A 170 6.04 -1.77 -1.13
CA TRP A 170 6.42 -2.97 -1.89
C TRP A 170 7.46 -3.82 -1.16
N LEU A 171 8.47 -3.16 -0.57
CA LEU A 171 9.51 -3.84 0.19
C LEU A 171 8.91 -4.51 1.45
N ASP A 172 8.10 -3.79 2.21
CA ASP A 172 7.40 -4.31 3.39
C ASP A 172 6.45 -5.46 3.03
N THR A 173 5.75 -5.36 1.91
CA THR A 173 4.90 -6.46 1.40
C THR A 173 5.73 -7.71 1.13
N ALA A 174 6.89 -7.57 0.49
CA ALA A 174 7.79 -8.69 0.22
C ALA A 174 8.33 -9.30 1.52
N MET A 175 8.82 -8.48 2.44
CA MET A 175 9.37 -8.94 3.72
C MET A 175 8.30 -9.62 4.59
N ASN A 176 7.15 -8.97 4.78
CA ASN A 176 6.05 -9.52 5.57
C ASN A 176 5.53 -10.83 4.98
N THR A 177 5.38 -10.90 3.65
CA THR A 177 4.98 -12.16 2.99
C THR A 177 5.98 -13.26 3.32
N LEU A 178 7.28 -13.03 3.12
CA LEU A 178 8.32 -14.01 3.41
C LEU A 178 8.28 -14.49 4.88
N MET A 179 8.04 -13.58 5.82
CA MET A 179 7.97 -13.86 7.26
C MET A 179 6.74 -14.68 7.67
N THR A 180 5.65 -14.64 6.88
CA THR A 180 4.45 -15.46 7.12
C THR A 180 4.57 -16.89 6.57
N MET A 181 5.57 -17.17 5.75
CA MET A 181 5.74 -18.48 5.12
C MET A 181 6.24 -19.55 6.10
N PRO A 182 6.08 -20.86 5.77
CA PRO A 182 6.65 -21.94 6.56
C PRO A 182 8.16 -21.80 6.76
N ARG A 183 8.63 -22.11 7.98
CA ARG A 183 10.05 -22.09 8.32
C ARG A 183 10.81 -23.11 7.49
N THR A 184 11.93 -22.69 6.91
CA THR A 184 12.88 -23.58 6.22
C THR A 184 14.31 -23.15 6.53
N ARG A 185 15.27 -24.03 6.24
CA ARG A 185 16.71 -23.70 6.20
C ARG A 185 17.17 -23.29 4.80
N ASP A 186 16.35 -23.53 3.79
CA ASP A 186 16.66 -23.18 2.42
C ASP A 186 16.63 -21.66 2.25
N LEU A 187 17.59 -21.14 1.49
CA LEU A 187 17.60 -19.75 1.08
C LEU A 187 16.41 -19.50 0.14
N LYS A 188 15.49 -18.63 0.56
CA LYS A 188 14.30 -18.27 -0.21
C LYS A 188 14.48 -17.01 -1.06
N CYS A 189 15.08 -15.96 -0.49
CA CYS A 189 15.16 -14.65 -1.12
C CYS A 189 16.34 -13.85 -0.56
N TRP A 190 16.96 -13.02 -1.40
CA TRP A 190 17.90 -11.99 -1.00
C TRP A 190 17.23 -10.62 -1.09
N PHE A 191 17.52 -9.74 -0.13
CA PHE A 191 17.15 -8.33 -0.19
C PHE A 191 18.42 -7.50 -0.33
N PHE A 192 18.52 -6.75 -1.42
CA PHE A 192 19.58 -5.79 -1.65
C PHE A 192 18.98 -4.40 -1.52
N VAL A 193 19.33 -3.69 -0.45
CA VAL A 193 18.88 -2.32 -0.17
C VAL A 193 20.12 -1.43 -0.21
N ASP A 194 20.13 -0.47 -1.12
CA ASP A 194 21.24 0.46 -1.31
C ASP A 194 21.31 1.47 -0.15
N GLU A 195 20.20 2.13 0.17
CA GLU A 195 20.09 3.12 1.24
C GLU A 195 18.79 2.94 2.03
N LEU A 196 18.88 2.25 3.18
CA LEU A 196 17.73 2.02 4.05
C LEU A 196 17.11 3.33 4.58
N GLY A 197 17.94 4.36 4.80
CA GLY A 197 17.48 5.68 5.26
C GLY A 197 16.70 6.49 4.23
N ALA A 198 16.73 6.10 2.94
CA ALA A 198 15.95 6.78 1.91
C ALA A 198 14.47 6.34 1.88
N LEU A 199 14.12 5.30 2.64
CA LEU A 199 12.79 4.71 2.70
C LEU A 199 11.95 5.25 3.87
N HIS A 200 12.54 6.05 4.78
CA HIS A 200 11.87 6.67 5.94
C HIS A 200 12.44 8.03 6.34
#